data_AF-A0A8H3DU95-F1
#
_entry.id   AF-A0A8H3DU95-F1
#
_cell.length_a   1.000
_cell.length_b   1.000
_cell.length_c   1.000
_cell.angle_alpha   90.00
_cell.angle_beta   90.00
_cell.angle_gamma   90.00
#
_symmetry.space_group_name_H-M   'P 1'
#
loop_
_entity.id
_entity.type
_entity.pdbx_description
1 polymer ?
#
loop_
_entity_poly.entity_id
_entity_poly.type
_entity_poly.pdbx_seq_one_letter_code
_entity_poly.pdbx_strand_id
1 'polypeptide(L)'
;MASNGTAEDGGGVRGLSSLIILQEVMRRIENAKFIDANPYEHFDVIAGTGTGGITACMLGRLQMPVSKAIQEYVKLVEDVFREKKWNGPTMYKGTKLQEALKKMVREATGSEAEMMNKVQDSNGCKT
;
A
#
# COMPACT_ATOMS: atom_id res chain seq x y z
N MET A 1 -32.84 20.25 -10.80
CA MET A 1 -32.69 18.94 -10.14
C MET A 1 -31.20 18.70 -9.99
N ALA A 2 -30.73 18.71 -8.74
CA ALA A 2 -29.31 18.72 -8.42
C ALA A 2 -28.67 17.36 -8.72
N SER A 3 -27.50 17.42 -9.34
CA SER A 3 -26.59 16.33 -9.62
C SER A 3 -26.15 15.62 -8.33
N ASN A 4 -26.58 14.37 -8.14
CA ASN A 4 -25.98 13.47 -7.16
C ASN A 4 -24.66 12.90 -7.72
N GLY A 5 -23.61 13.73 -7.71
CA GLY A 5 -22.23 13.27 -7.86
C GLY A 5 -21.63 13.03 -6.48
N THR A 6 -21.97 11.92 -5.84
CA THR A 6 -21.35 11.56 -4.56
C THR A 6 -19.96 10.98 -4.83
N ALA A 7 -18.92 11.68 -4.38
CA ALA A 7 -17.52 11.34 -4.54
C ALA A 7 -17.20 9.87 -4.17
N GLU A 8 -17.01 9.02 -5.18
CA GLU A 8 -16.46 7.67 -5.07
C GLU A 8 -15.03 7.53 -5.63
N ASP A 9 -14.41 8.62 -6.11
CA ASP A 9 -13.14 8.57 -6.85
C ASP A 9 -11.87 8.77 -5.99
N GLY A 10 -11.95 8.45 -4.69
CA GLY A 10 -10.95 8.88 -3.73
C GLY A 10 -9.76 7.93 -3.53
N GLY A 11 -9.86 7.05 -2.55
CA GLY A 11 -8.67 6.35 -2.03
C GLY A 11 -8.38 5.03 -2.71
N GLY A 12 -9.43 4.27 -3.03
CA GLY A 12 -9.35 2.87 -3.47
C GLY A 12 -8.91 2.73 -4.93
N VAL A 13 -9.72 3.24 -5.86
CA VAL A 13 -9.44 3.11 -7.30
C VAL A 13 -8.12 3.81 -7.67
N ARG A 14 -7.87 5.02 -7.17
CA ARG A 14 -6.60 5.74 -7.42
C ARG A 14 -5.38 5.00 -6.86
N GLY A 15 -5.52 4.33 -5.71
CA GLY A 15 -4.44 3.50 -5.16
C GLY A 15 -4.14 2.27 -6.01
N LEU A 16 -5.19 1.58 -6.48
CA LEU A 16 -5.04 0.45 -7.41
C LEU A 16 -4.45 0.87 -8.75
N SER A 17 -4.89 1.99 -9.32
CA SER A 17 -4.31 2.55 -10.55
C SER A 17 -2.82 2.83 -10.39
N SER A 18 -2.40 3.38 -9.25
CA SER A 18 -0.99 3.66 -8.96
C SER A 18 -0.16 2.38 -8.93
N LEU A 19 -0.68 1.30 -8.35
CA LEU A 19 -0.03 -0.01 -8.34
C LEU A 19 0.07 -0.64 -9.73
N ILE A 20 -0.96 -0.50 -10.57
CA ILE A 20 -0.95 -1.00 -11.96
C ILE A 20 0.08 -0.23 -12.80
N ILE A 21 0.14 1.09 -12.65
CA ILE A 21 1.16 1.91 -13.32
C ILE A 21 2.55 1.50 -12.85
N LEU A 22 2.74 1.32 -11.54
CA LEU A 22 4.01 0.85 -11.00
C LEU A 22 4.40 -0.53 -11.54
N GLN A 23 3.45 -1.46 -11.66
CA GLN A 23 3.70 -2.78 -12.24
C GLN A 23 4.21 -2.67 -13.68
N GLU A 24 3.61 -1.81 -14.50
CA GLU A 24 4.07 -1.58 -15.86
C GLU A 24 5.47 -0.94 -15.90
N VAL A 25 5.77 -0.02 -14.98
CA VAL A 25 7.12 0.57 -14.84
C VAL A 25 8.15 -0.52 -14.51
N MET A 26 7.88 -1.37 -13.50
CA MET A 26 8.78 -2.46 -13.13
C MET A 26 8.98 -3.45 -14.29
N ARG A 27 7.89 -3.84 -14.97
CA ARG A 27 7.95 -4.70 -16.16
C ARG A 27 8.85 -4.14 -17.26
N ARG A 28 8.84 -2.81 -17.48
CA ARG A 28 9.74 -2.17 -18.46
C ARG A 28 11.20 -2.24 -18.02
N ILE A 29 11.47 -2.09 -16.72
CA ILE A 29 12.82 -2.24 -16.17
C ILE A 29 13.31 -3.68 -16.33
N GLU A 30 12.47 -4.67 -16.02
CA GLU A 30 12.77 -6.09 -16.20
C GLU A 30 13.17 -6.39 -17.64
N ASN A 31 12.37 -5.91 -18.60
CA ASN A 31 12.65 -6.12 -20.02
C ASN A 31 13.91 -5.39 -20.51
N ALA A 32 14.23 -4.22 -19.96
CA ALA A 32 15.41 -3.46 -20.36
C ALA A 32 16.71 -4.03 -19.78
N LYS A 33 16.65 -4.61 -18.58
CA LYS A 33 17.82 -5.09 -17.83
C LYS A 33 17.95 -6.62 -17.78
N PHE A 34 16.94 -7.36 -18.23
CA PHE A 34 16.84 -8.82 -18.15
C PHE A 34 17.02 -9.37 -16.73
N ILE A 35 16.52 -8.64 -15.74
CA ILE A 35 16.53 -9.04 -14.31
C ILE A 35 15.11 -8.96 -13.76
N ASP A 36 14.81 -9.74 -12.72
CA ASP A 36 13.60 -9.50 -11.92
C ASP A 36 13.72 -8.12 -11.25
N ALA A 37 12.63 -7.35 -11.22
CA ALA A 37 12.68 -5.98 -10.73
C ALA A 37 11.63 -5.75 -9.67
N ASN A 38 12.08 -5.70 -8.42
CA ASN A 38 11.22 -5.32 -7.31
C ASN A 38 11.43 -3.84 -6.94
N PRO A 39 10.37 -3.12 -6.51
CA PRO A 39 10.49 -1.69 -6.22
C PRO A 39 11.54 -1.37 -5.15
N TYR A 40 11.69 -2.21 -4.13
CA TYR A 40 12.66 -2.00 -3.04
C TYR A 40 14.12 -2.08 -3.50
N GLU A 41 14.39 -2.58 -4.71
CA GLU A 41 15.73 -2.67 -5.30
C GLU A 41 16.06 -1.48 -6.21
N HIS A 42 15.03 -0.69 -6.56
CA HIS A 42 15.10 0.35 -7.59
C HIS A 42 14.81 1.75 -7.05
N PHE A 43 14.14 1.84 -5.90
CA PHE A 43 13.81 3.11 -5.25
C PHE A 43 14.47 3.16 -3.87
N ASP A 44 15.30 4.19 -3.65
CA ASP A 44 15.92 4.45 -2.34
C ASP A 44 14.86 4.82 -1.28
N VAL A 45 13.75 5.41 -1.71
CA VAL A 45 12.66 5.85 -0.85
C VAL A 45 11.31 5.44 -1.45
N ILE A 46 10.51 4.76 -0.63
CA ILE A 46 9.10 4.44 -0.93
C ILE A 46 8.26 5.07 0.19
N ALA A 47 7.43 6.05 -0.17
CA ALA A 47 6.61 6.80 0.78
C ALA A 47 5.18 6.98 0.27
N GLY A 48 4.25 7.19 1.20
CA GLY A 48 2.85 7.47 0.87
C GLY A 48 2.02 7.84 2.09
N THR A 49 0.88 8.48 1.86
CA THR A 49 -0.08 8.89 2.91
C THR A 49 -1.45 8.25 2.67
N GLY A 50 -2.21 8.01 3.73
CA GLY A 50 -3.50 7.31 3.62
C GLY A 50 -3.32 5.89 3.09
N THR A 51 -4.06 5.52 2.05
CA THR A 51 -3.92 4.20 1.39
C THR A 51 -2.53 4.01 0.75
N GLY A 52 -1.90 5.10 0.29
CA GLY A 52 -0.54 5.06 -0.24
C GLY A 52 0.51 4.70 0.82
N GLY A 53 0.26 5.00 2.09
CA GLY A 53 1.15 4.58 3.19
C GLY A 53 1.11 3.06 3.41
N ILE A 54 -0.06 2.45 3.22
CA ILE A 54 -0.22 1.00 3.29
C ILE A 54 0.53 0.33 2.14
N THR A 55 0.38 0.85 0.92
CA THR A 55 1.13 0.39 -0.26
C THR A 55 2.64 0.58 -0.08
N ALA A 56 3.08 1.70 0.51
CA ALA A 56 4.48 1.93 0.80
C ALA A 56 5.04 0.88 1.79
N CYS A 57 4.28 0.49 2.81
CA CYS A 57 4.65 -0.59 3.71
C CYS A 57 4.72 -1.95 2.99
N MET A 58 3.76 -2.28 2.12
CA MET A 58 3.77 -3.53 1.35
C MET A 58 5.02 -3.65 0.48
N LEU A 59 5.34 -2.62 -0.29
CA LEU A 59 6.40 -2.65 -1.29
C LEU A 59 7.79 -2.44 -0.68
N GLY A 60 7.90 -1.54 0.30
CA GLY A 60 9.17 -1.19 0.93
C GLY A 60 9.50 -2.09 2.11
N ARG A 61 8.69 -2.06 3.17
CA ARG A 61 9.00 -2.78 4.42
C ARG A 61 8.84 -4.29 4.29
N LEU A 62 7.71 -4.72 3.72
CA LEU A 62 7.39 -6.14 3.56
C LEU A 62 8.01 -6.73 2.29
N GLN A 63 8.64 -5.90 1.45
CA GLN A 63 9.30 -6.30 0.21
C GLN A 63 8.41 -7.19 -0.68
N MET A 64 7.09 -6.92 -0.66
CA MET A 64 6.15 -7.69 -1.47
C MET A 64 6.36 -7.39 -2.95
N PRO A 65 6.37 -8.42 -3.82
CA PRO A 65 6.27 -8.21 -5.26
C PRO A 65 5.04 -7.39 -5.61
N VAL A 66 5.12 -6.56 -6.65
CA VAL A 66 4.03 -5.63 -7.03
C VAL A 66 2.72 -6.38 -7.31
N SER A 67 2.81 -7.56 -7.93
CA SER A 67 1.66 -8.43 -8.20
C SER A 67 0.92 -8.86 -6.92
N LYS A 68 1.67 -9.22 -5.87
CA LYS A 68 1.10 -9.58 -4.57
C LYS A 68 0.53 -8.35 -3.85
N ALA A 69 1.22 -7.21 -3.93
CA ALA A 69 0.72 -5.96 -3.36
C ALA A 69 -0.62 -5.54 -3.99
N ILE A 70 -0.81 -5.73 -5.31
CA ILE A 70 -2.10 -5.51 -5.98
C ILE A 70 -3.20 -6.41 -5.39
N GLN A 71 -2.92 -7.70 -5.23
CA GLN A 71 -3.91 -8.66 -4.69
C GLN A 71 -4.31 -8.30 -3.25
N GLU A 72 -3.34 -7.98 -2.40
CA GLU A 72 -3.60 -7.57 -1.01
C GLU A 72 -4.33 -6.22 -0.93
N TYR A 73 -4.03 -5.30 -1.84
CA TYR A 73 -4.75 -4.03 -1.92
C TYR A 73 -6.22 -4.21 -2.29
N VAL A 74 -6.53 -5.09 -3.27
CA VAL A 74 -7.92 -5.40 -3.64
C VAL A 74 -8.68 -6.00 -2.45
N LYS A 75 -8.10 -7.00 -1.77
CA LYS A 75 -8.70 -7.57 -0.55
C LYS A 75 -8.95 -6.52 0.52
N LEU A 76 -7.98 -5.64 0.77
CA LEU A 76 -8.11 -4.56 1.74
C LEU A 76 -9.28 -3.63 1.40
N VAL A 77 -9.44 -3.26 0.12
CA VAL A 77 -10.54 -2.41 -0.32
C VAL A 77 -11.89 -3.10 -0.09
N GLU A 78 -11.99 -4.39 -0.40
CA GLU A 78 -13.21 -5.17 -0.20
C GLU A 78 -13.57 -5.35 1.28
N ASP A 79 -12.59 -5.68 2.12
CA ASP A 79 -12.81 -6.02 3.53
C ASP A 79 -13.01 -4.79 4.43
N VAL A 80 -12.38 -3.66 4.08
CA VAL A 80 -12.30 -2.48 4.96
C VAL A 80 -13.05 -1.28 4.39
N PHE A 81 -12.97 -1.04 3.09
CA PHE A 81 -13.50 0.21 2.48
C PHE A 81 -14.88 0.05 1.84
N ARG A 82 -15.39 -1.18 1.71
CA ARG A 82 -16.73 -1.46 1.20
C ARG A 82 -17.84 -1.06 2.18
N GLU A 83 -17.65 -1.32 3.48
CA GLU A 83 -18.62 -0.91 4.52
C GLU A 83 -18.38 0.55 4.94
N LYS A 84 -19.09 1.48 4.30
CA LYS A 84 -19.12 2.89 4.74
C LYS A 84 -19.91 3.01 6.04
N LYS A 85 -19.34 3.64 7.07
CA LYS A 85 -20.13 4.04 8.26
C LYS A 85 -21.10 5.15 7.86
N TRP A 86 -22.39 4.94 8.11
CA TRP A 86 -23.43 5.95 7.88
C TRP A 86 -23.40 7.06 8.95
N ASN A 87 -22.90 6.76 10.15
CA ASN A 87 -22.85 7.67 11.30
C ASN A 87 -21.42 7.82 11.85
N GLY A 88 -21.01 9.07 12.11
CA GLY A 88 -19.74 9.43 12.75
C GLY A 88 -18.69 10.00 11.78
N PRO A 89 -17.59 10.57 12.31
CA PRO A 89 -16.61 11.33 11.52
C PRO A 89 -15.68 10.45 10.67
N THR A 90 -15.68 9.13 10.89
CA THR A 90 -14.78 8.18 10.22
C THR A 90 -15.49 7.39 9.14
N MET A 91 -14.90 7.29 7.95
CA MET A 91 -15.53 6.64 6.79
C MET A 91 -15.62 5.10 6.91
N TYR A 92 -14.76 4.47 7.72
CA TYR A 92 -14.67 3.01 7.92
C TYR A 92 -14.48 2.65 9.39
N LYS A 93 -14.64 1.36 9.73
CA LYS A 93 -14.35 0.82 11.07
C LYS A 93 -12.84 0.65 11.26
N GLY A 94 -12.25 1.39 12.19
CA GLY A 94 -10.81 1.29 12.49
C GLY A 94 -10.37 -0.12 12.90
N THR A 95 -11.23 -0.87 13.59
CA THR A 95 -10.96 -2.27 13.98
C THR A 95 -10.78 -3.20 12.78
N LYS A 96 -11.64 -3.07 11.75
CA LYS A 96 -11.53 -3.81 10.49
C LYS A 96 -10.20 -3.52 9.78
N LEU A 97 -9.80 -2.26 9.72
CA LEU A 97 -8.51 -1.87 9.15
C LEU A 97 -7.35 -2.49 9.94
N GLN A 98 -7.39 -2.41 11.27
CA GLN A 98 -6.36 -2.98 12.13
C GLN A 98 -6.24 -4.50 11.95
N GLU A 99 -7.36 -5.22 11.92
CA GLU A 99 -7.41 -6.67 11.70
C GLU A 99 -6.84 -7.06 10.32
N ALA A 100 -7.23 -6.34 9.26
CA ALA A 100 -6.71 -6.56 7.92
C ALA A 100 -5.19 -6.33 7.84
N LEU A 101 -4.70 -5.25 8.44
CA LEU A 101 -3.26 -4.95 8.49
C LEU A 101 -2.48 -6.00 9.29
N LYS A 102 -2.97 -6.41 10.47
CA LYS A 102 -2.34 -7.47 11.26
C LYS A 102 -2.23 -8.78 10.49
N LYS A 103 -3.31 -9.17 9.82
CA LYS A 103 -3.35 -10.38 8.97
C LYS A 103 -2.31 -10.30 7.85
N MET A 104 -2.27 -9.18 7.13
CA MET A 104 -1.31 -8.95 6.06
C MET A 104 0.15 -9.02 6.54
N VAL A 105 0.46 -8.38 7.67
CA VAL A 105 1.82 -8.44 8.26
C VAL A 105 2.15 -9.88 8.64
N ARG A 106 1.25 -10.58 9.34
CA ARG A 106 1.45 -11.99 9.71
C ARG A 106 1.68 -12.89 8.49
N GLU A 107 0.94 -12.72 7.40
CA GLU A 107 1.11 -13.49 6.18
C GLU A 107 2.42 -13.19 5.45
N ALA A 108 2.98 -11.99 5.64
CA ALA A 108 4.24 -11.59 5.04
C ALA A 108 5.47 -11.97 5.87
N THR A 109 5.36 -11.94 7.20
CA THR A 109 6.53 -12.03 8.12
C THR A 109 6.46 -13.23 9.07
N GLY A 110 5.32 -13.91 9.16
CA GLY A 110 5.06 -14.96 10.16
C GLY A 110 4.64 -14.42 11.54
N SER A 111 4.67 -13.10 11.77
CA SER A 111 4.35 -12.48 13.06
C SER A 111 3.55 -11.19 12.89
N GLU A 112 2.37 -11.09 13.53
CA GLU A 112 1.57 -9.86 13.49
C GLU A 112 2.17 -8.68 14.28
N ALA A 113 3.17 -8.96 15.13
CA ALA A 113 3.84 -7.96 15.96
C ALA A 113 5.15 -7.46 15.33
N GLU A 114 5.45 -7.86 14.09
CA GLU A 114 6.65 -7.42 13.39
C GLU A 114 6.65 -5.89 13.23
N MET A 115 7.74 -5.25 13.67
CA MET A 115 7.85 -3.79 13.68
C MET A 115 8.56 -3.25 12.43
N MET A 116 8.44 -1.95 12.19
CA MET A 116 9.26 -1.26 11.18
C MET A 116 10.75 -1.38 11.54
N ASN A 117 11.60 -1.51 10.53
CA ASN A 117 13.05 -1.42 10.74
C ASN A 117 13.36 -0.07 11.40
N LYS A 118 14.20 -0.09 12.44
CA LYS A 118 14.77 1.16 12.95
C LYS A 118 15.68 1.70 11.88
N VAL A 119 15.47 2.96 11.49
CA VAL A 119 16.50 3.71 10.76
C VAL A 119 17.71 3.77 11.70
N GLN A 120 18.79 3.08 11.34
CA GLN A 120 20.06 3.34 12.00
C GLN A 120 20.52 4.69 11.46
N ASP A 121 20.48 5.72 12.29
CA ASP A 121 21.15 7.00 12.02
C ASP A 121 22.65 6.74 11.90
N SER A 122 23.09 6.29 10.73
CA SER A 122 24.49 6.39 10.31
C SER A 122 24.59 7.56 9.35
N ASN A 123 25.04 8.68 9.94
CA ASN A 123 25.34 9.98 9.36
C ASN A 123 24.16 10.96 9.28
N GLY A 124 24.21 11.92 10.22
CA GLY A 124 23.35 13.09 10.23
C GLY A 124 23.45 13.93 8.96
N CYS A 125 22.51 14.88 8.84
CA CYS A 125 22.43 15.85 7.76
C CYS A 125 23.82 16.40 7.40
N LYS A 126 24.26 16.15 6.16
CA LYS A 126 25.29 16.98 5.55
C LYS A 126 24.60 18.27 5.11
N THR A 127 24.70 19.30 5.96
CA THR A 127 24.50 20.69 5.58
C THR A 127 25.61 21.15 4.66
#